data_AF-A0A975YMJ3-F1
#
_entry.id   AF-A0A975YMJ3-F1
#
_cell.length_a   1.000
_cell.length_b   1.000
_cell.length_c   1.000
_cell.angle_alpha   90.00
_cell.angle_beta   90.00
_cell.angle_gamma   90.00
#
_symmetry.space_group_name_H-M   'P 1'
#
loop_
_entity.id
_entity.type
_entity.pdbx_description
1 polymer ?
#
loop_
_entity_poly.entity_id
_entity_poly.type
_entity_poly.pdbx_seq_one_letter_code
_entity_poly.pdbx_strand_id
1 'polypeptide(L)'
;MSSYRYLELIKKSTENELKRYIRIIESESGYSYAITNLNNHKKANLELTLKELISKKLRIAREKLDNGNLTEEEEYELGDCIDDLFDQSRGIQYEFSNHIGWLNDEPRALYFFVVIVQAIVNTGNIELSYPVTTFSFEAKSESKDKTKSQSLSGEKYLPRYTDYLKPLADFCPNKTGSTFDNLVSALEVIITSSLPKEQRSTYRLLKKVESLYTTVFINRNADRKAFKTDDAKLISRYYRYLTKKYPSIGLSITEDVDKQKQTIMCIFDVLCATKDPDTFKQLENKLVEKFNRSKRDKADGNVPKTTKEEKTLTFSESDWTKLIEIAGDSAKNGIKAKLKELIDKELANQKDAKEGNVGQDSNDDSLTMPSEQKKKVTNLDKIFETKTFGRPLLKRD
;
A
#
# COMPACT_ATOMS: atom_id res chain seq x y z
N MET A 1 33.14 -43.73 -3.75
CA MET A 1 31.99 -43.30 -4.62
C MET A 1 31.86 -41.77 -4.65
N SER A 2 32.74 -41.03 -3.97
CA SER A 2 32.70 -39.57 -3.83
C SER A 2 33.10 -38.86 -5.13
N SER A 3 34.02 -39.42 -5.93
CA SER A 3 34.36 -38.89 -7.26
C SER A 3 33.16 -38.78 -8.20
N TYR A 4 32.22 -39.74 -8.17
CA TYR A 4 30.98 -39.67 -8.95
C TYR A 4 30.04 -38.57 -8.44
N ARG A 5 29.87 -38.48 -7.12
CA ARG A 5 29.07 -37.44 -6.45
C ARG A 5 29.62 -36.04 -6.74
N TYR A 6 30.93 -35.87 -6.78
CA TYR A 6 31.60 -34.63 -7.17
C TYR A 6 31.24 -34.21 -8.60
N LEU A 7 31.33 -35.13 -9.56
CA LEU A 7 30.95 -34.85 -10.95
C LEU A 7 29.46 -34.50 -11.09
N GLU A 8 28.59 -35.15 -10.33
CA GLU A 8 27.17 -34.79 -10.27
C GLU A 8 26.95 -33.40 -9.68
N LEU A 9 27.60 -33.10 -8.53
CA LEU A 9 27.52 -31.79 -7.89
C LEU A 9 27.95 -30.67 -8.85
N ILE A 10 29.00 -30.88 -9.65
CA ILE A 10 29.44 -29.87 -10.61
C ILE A 10 28.48 -29.77 -11.80
N LYS A 11 28.15 -30.89 -12.48
CA LYS A 11 27.46 -30.84 -13.78
C LYS A 11 25.93 -30.75 -13.68
N LYS A 12 25.34 -31.43 -12.69
CA LYS A 12 23.87 -31.54 -12.55
C LYS A 12 23.27 -30.37 -11.76
N SER A 13 24.07 -29.64 -10.99
CA SER A 13 23.59 -28.46 -10.27
C SER A 13 23.15 -27.33 -11.21
N THR A 14 22.14 -26.59 -10.77
CA THR A 14 21.69 -25.33 -11.35
C THR A 14 22.69 -24.21 -11.05
N GLU A 15 22.62 -23.09 -11.79
CA GLU A 15 23.50 -21.95 -11.52
C GLU A 15 23.35 -21.40 -10.10
N ASN A 16 22.13 -21.41 -9.53
CA ASN A 16 21.88 -20.94 -8.17
C ASN A 16 22.45 -21.89 -7.11
N GLU A 17 22.38 -23.20 -7.34
CA GLU A 17 23.03 -24.19 -6.46
C GLU A 17 24.56 -24.04 -6.49
N LEU A 18 25.15 -23.88 -7.68
CA LEU A 18 26.59 -23.63 -7.79
C LEU A 18 27.01 -22.34 -7.06
N LYS A 19 26.25 -21.25 -7.19
CA LYS A 19 26.48 -20.00 -6.45
C LYS A 19 26.41 -20.22 -4.93
N ARG A 20 25.43 -21.00 -4.44
CA ARG A 20 25.31 -21.38 -3.03
C ARG A 20 26.56 -22.11 -2.54
N TYR A 21 26.99 -23.16 -3.24
CA TYR A 21 28.15 -23.94 -2.82
C TYR A 21 29.45 -23.12 -2.79
N ILE A 22 29.65 -22.25 -3.80
CA ILE A 22 30.79 -21.33 -3.85
C ILE A 22 30.81 -20.43 -2.61
N ARG A 23 29.67 -19.84 -2.25
CA ARG A 23 29.58 -18.96 -1.07
C ARG A 23 29.84 -19.67 0.24
N ILE A 24 29.32 -20.89 0.40
CA ILE A 24 29.56 -21.70 1.59
C ILE A 24 31.07 -21.83 1.81
N ILE A 25 31.81 -22.27 0.78
CA ILE A 25 33.26 -22.44 0.87
C ILE A 25 33.99 -21.11 1.11
N GLU A 26 33.62 -20.04 0.40
CA GLU A 26 34.23 -18.71 0.59
C GLU A 26 34.03 -18.18 2.02
N SER A 27 32.85 -18.43 2.61
CA SER A 27 32.49 -17.96 3.95
C SER A 27 33.26 -18.68 5.07
N GLU A 28 33.47 -19.99 4.92
CA GLU A 28 34.28 -20.81 5.85
C GLU A 28 35.76 -20.47 5.79
N SER A 29 36.23 -20.09 4.60
CA SER A 29 37.64 -19.78 4.34
C SER A 29 38.11 -18.45 4.93
N GLY A 30 37.24 -17.70 5.63
CA GLY A 30 37.57 -16.39 6.22
C GLY A 30 37.81 -15.25 5.20
N TYR A 31 37.48 -15.47 3.92
CA TYR A 31 37.62 -14.47 2.85
C TYR A 31 36.54 -13.38 2.95
N SER A 32 36.63 -12.53 3.97
CA SER A 32 35.69 -11.42 4.18
C SER A 32 35.87 -10.25 3.20
N TYR A 33 36.97 -10.20 2.42
CA TYR A 33 37.33 -9.05 1.59
C TYR A 33 37.48 -9.33 0.08
N ALA A 34 37.45 -10.59 -0.37
CA ALA A 34 37.54 -10.96 -1.79
C ALA A 34 36.41 -11.91 -2.18
N ILE A 35 35.19 -11.57 -1.79
CA ILE A 35 33.98 -12.27 -2.22
C ILE A 35 33.83 -12.06 -3.73
N THR A 36 33.83 -13.16 -4.49
CA THR A 36 33.66 -13.11 -5.94
C THR A 36 32.24 -12.64 -6.26
N ASN A 37 32.06 -11.63 -7.12
CA ASN A 37 30.73 -11.23 -7.57
C ASN A 37 30.21 -12.25 -8.61
N LEU A 38 29.24 -13.09 -8.21
CA LEU A 38 28.73 -14.18 -9.04
C LEU A 38 27.58 -13.78 -9.98
N ASN A 39 27.13 -12.52 -9.97
CA ASN A 39 25.93 -12.09 -10.70
C ASN A 39 26.03 -12.26 -12.23
N ASN A 40 27.24 -12.18 -12.79
CA ASN A 40 27.47 -12.27 -14.24
C ASN A 40 28.15 -13.57 -14.70
N HIS A 41 28.33 -14.54 -13.79
CA HIS A 41 29.01 -15.79 -14.14
C HIS A 41 28.03 -16.75 -14.82
N LYS A 42 28.39 -17.20 -16.04
CA LYS A 42 27.70 -18.30 -16.73
C LYS A 42 27.98 -19.62 -15.99
N LYS A 43 27.07 -20.60 -16.11
CA LYS A 43 27.23 -21.95 -15.54
C LYS A 43 28.65 -22.53 -15.64
N ALA A 44 29.27 -22.52 -16.82
CA ALA A 44 30.62 -23.06 -17.02
C ALA A 44 31.70 -22.37 -16.14
N ASN A 45 31.57 -21.06 -15.91
CA ASN A 45 32.49 -20.34 -15.03
C ASN A 45 32.24 -20.71 -13.57
N LEU A 46 30.97 -20.85 -13.17
CA LEU A 46 30.60 -21.28 -11.81
C LEU A 46 31.10 -22.69 -11.51
N GLU A 47 30.95 -23.62 -12.46
CA GLU A 47 31.51 -24.97 -12.38
C GLU A 47 33.02 -24.91 -12.15
N LEU A 48 33.75 -24.15 -12.98
CA LEU A 48 35.20 -24.01 -12.87
C LEU A 48 35.63 -23.41 -11.51
N THR A 49 34.98 -22.34 -11.07
CA THR A 49 35.25 -21.71 -9.76
C THR A 49 35.01 -22.69 -8.61
N LEU A 50 33.92 -23.45 -8.65
CA LEU A 50 33.61 -24.43 -7.60
C LEU A 50 34.66 -25.56 -7.55
N LYS A 51 35.11 -26.04 -8.71
CA LYS A 51 36.22 -27.02 -8.78
C LYS A 51 37.49 -26.50 -8.14
N GLU A 52 37.86 -25.24 -8.42
CA GLU A 52 39.06 -24.60 -7.85
C GLU A 52 38.96 -24.42 -6.33
N LEU A 53 37.78 -24.03 -5.83
CA LEU A 53 37.55 -23.86 -4.41
C LEU A 53 37.60 -25.19 -3.65
N ILE A 54 36.98 -26.26 -4.18
CA ILE A 54 37.03 -27.59 -3.58
C ILE A 54 38.48 -28.13 -3.58
N SER A 55 39.18 -28.02 -4.72
CA SER A 55 40.60 -28.39 -4.84
C SER A 55 41.45 -27.68 -3.80
N LYS A 56 41.26 -26.37 -3.62
CA LYS A 56 42.01 -25.58 -2.64
C LYS A 56 41.64 -25.93 -1.20
N LYS A 57 40.35 -26.14 -0.89
CA LYS A 57 39.86 -26.49 0.45
C LYS A 57 40.44 -27.83 0.91
N LEU A 58 40.41 -28.83 0.03
CA LEU A 58 40.88 -30.19 0.32
C LEU A 58 42.38 -30.39 0.07
N ARG A 59 43.06 -29.42 -0.54
CA ARG A 59 44.47 -29.54 -0.98
C ARG A 59 44.72 -30.72 -1.93
N ILE A 60 43.70 -31.09 -2.71
CA ILE A 60 43.77 -32.15 -3.73
C ILE A 60 43.95 -31.49 -5.10
N ALA A 61 44.89 -32.02 -5.90
CA ALA A 61 45.11 -31.53 -7.27
C ALA A 61 43.84 -31.66 -8.12
N ARG A 62 43.54 -30.63 -8.91
CA ARG A 62 42.32 -30.60 -9.75
C ARG A 62 42.27 -31.77 -10.73
N GLU A 63 43.39 -32.18 -11.32
CA GLU A 63 43.41 -33.32 -12.24
C GLU A 63 43.02 -34.62 -11.54
N LYS A 64 43.35 -34.79 -10.26
CA LYS A 64 42.94 -35.97 -9.49
C LYS A 64 41.44 -35.98 -9.24
N LEU A 65 40.86 -34.84 -8.86
CA LEU A 65 39.41 -34.69 -8.66
C LEU A 65 38.63 -34.94 -9.96
N ASP A 66 39.11 -34.40 -11.08
CA ASP A 66 38.43 -34.52 -12.38
C ASP A 66 38.53 -35.95 -12.96
N ASN A 67 39.63 -36.66 -12.71
CA ASN A 67 39.85 -38.02 -13.21
C ASN A 67 39.43 -39.13 -12.22
N GLY A 68 39.06 -38.77 -10.98
CA GLY A 68 38.67 -39.71 -9.93
C GLY A 68 39.82 -40.57 -9.38
N ASN A 69 41.07 -40.14 -9.57
CA ASN A 69 42.27 -40.84 -9.10
C ASN A 69 42.64 -40.36 -7.69
N LEU A 70 41.78 -40.69 -6.73
CA LEU A 70 41.89 -40.28 -5.33
C LEU A 70 42.35 -41.46 -4.45
N THR A 71 43.12 -41.16 -3.40
CA THR A 71 43.36 -42.12 -2.31
C THR A 71 42.08 -42.37 -1.51
N GLU A 72 42.07 -43.40 -0.65
CA GLU A 72 40.94 -43.68 0.24
C GLU A 72 40.64 -42.50 1.19
N GLU A 73 41.69 -41.88 1.71
CA GLU A 73 41.60 -40.66 2.54
C GLU A 73 41.04 -39.48 1.74
N GLU A 74 41.56 -39.24 0.52
CA GLU A 74 41.06 -38.17 -0.37
C GLU A 74 39.59 -38.40 -0.79
N GLU A 75 39.15 -39.66 -0.98
CA GLU A 75 37.73 -40.00 -1.25
C GLU A 75 36.83 -39.73 -0.04
N TYR A 76 37.32 -39.99 1.17
CA TYR A 76 36.60 -39.73 2.41
C TYR A 76 36.44 -38.22 2.64
N GLU A 77 37.53 -37.47 2.56
CA GLU A 77 37.52 -36.00 2.71
C GLU A 77 36.63 -35.31 1.65
N LEU A 78 36.67 -35.79 0.40
CA LEU A 78 35.79 -35.30 -0.66
C LEU A 78 34.32 -35.62 -0.35
N GLY A 79 34.03 -36.81 0.19
CA GLY A 79 32.70 -37.21 0.62
C GLY A 79 32.14 -36.27 1.68
N ASP A 80 32.88 -36.09 2.77
CA ASP A 80 32.52 -35.21 3.89
C ASP A 80 32.32 -33.76 3.41
N CYS A 81 33.20 -33.25 2.55
CA CYS A 81 33.05 -31.91 1.99
C CYS A 81 31.78 -31.74 1.14
N ILE A 82 31.38 -32.76 0.37
CA ILE A 82 30.15 -32.73 -0.41
C ILE A 82 28.93 -32.79 0.50
N ASP A 83 28.97 -33.63 1.53
CA ASP A 83 27.89 -33.75 2.50
C ASP A 83 27.68 -32.44 3.28
N ASP A 84 28.76 -31.83 3.76
CA ASP A 84 28.74 -30.50 4.40
C ASP A 84 28.15 -29.42 3.48
N LEU A 85 28.55 -29.40 2.21
CA LEU A 85 28.02 -28.46 1.22
C LEU A 85 26.51 -28.61 1.02
N PHE A 86 26.03 -29.86 0.92
CA PHE A 86 24.61 -30.13 0.76
C PHE A 86 23.81 -29.78 2.02
N ASP A 87 24.33 -30.11 3.20
CA ASP A 87 23.64 -29.85 4.45
C ASP A 87 23.57 -28.34 4.75
N GLN A 88 24.66 -27.59 4.51
CA GLN A 88 24.65 -26.14 4.64
C GLN A 88 23.76 -25.46 3.60
N SER A 89 23.78 -25.93 2.34
CA SER A 89 22.89 -25.40 1.30
C SER A 89 21.41 -25.62 1.66
N ARG A 90 21.06 -26.80 2.17
CA ARG A 90 19.72 -27.08 2.70
C ARG A 90 19.39 -26.21 3.91
N GLY A 91 20.34 -25.99 4.81
CA GLY A 91 20.20 -25.08 5.95
C GLY A 91 19.87 -23.65 5.52
N ILE A 92 20.59 -23.10 4.55
CA ILE A 92 20.34 -21.77 3.97
C ILE A 92 18.96 -21.69 3.34
N GLN A 93 18.57 -22.71 2.56
CA GLN A 93 17.23 -22.79 1.96
C GLN A 93 16.13 -22.82 3.02
N TYR A 94 16.32 -23.61 4.08
CA TYR A 94 15.36 -23.71 5.18
C TYR A 94 15.23 -22.38 5.94
N GLU A 95 16.34 -21.77 6.34
CA GLU A 95 16.35 -20.46 7.00
C GLU A 95 15.69 -19.40 6.12
N PHE A 96 16.02 -19.37 4.83
CA PHE A 96 15.41 -18.46 3.88
C PHE A 96 13.90 -18.68 3.76
N SER A 97 13.46 -19.93 3.62
CA SER A 97 12.04 -20.29 3.53
C SER A 97 11.26 -19.82 4.75
N ASN A 98 11.85 -19.91 5.95
CA ASN A 98 11.23 -19.39 7.18
C ASN A 98 11.04 -17.86 7.16
N HIS A 99 11.92 -17.11 6.48
CA HIS A 99 11.83 -15.65 6.39
C HIS A 99 10.83 -15.12 5.36
N ILE A 100 10.46 -15.95 4.37
CA ILE A 100 9.52 -15.57 3.31
C ILE A 100 8.24 -16.40 3.29
N GLY A 101 8.12 -17.40 4.17
CA GLY A 101 6.98 -18.33 4.21
C GLY A 101 5.64 -17.65 4.42
N TRP A 102 5.60 -16.50 5.10
CA TRP A 102 4.39 -15.68 5.29
C TRP A 102 3.85 -15.04 3.99
N LEU A 103 4.60 -15.09 2.89
CA LEU A 103 4.17 -14.67 1.56
C LEU A 103 3.55 -15.81 0.75
N ASN A 104 3.83 -17.06 1.11
CA ASN A 104 3.37 -18.23 0.37
C ASN A 104 1.87 -18.40 0.54
N ASP A 105 1.15 -18.65 -0.55
CA ASP A 105 -0.31 -18.82 -0.59
C ASP A 105 -1.14 -17.67 0.02
N GLU A 106 -0.51 -16.52 0.30
CA GLU A 106 -1.14 -15.33 0.90
C GLU A 106 -1.02 -14.12 -0.05
N PRO A 107 -1.93 -13.98 -1.04
CA PRO A 107 -1.84 -12.94 -2.08
C PRO A 107 -1.74 -11.53 -1.50
N ARG A 108 -2.47 -11.23 -0.43
CA ARG A 108 -2.46 -9.90 0.20
C ARG A 108 -1.10 -9.54 0.76
N ALA A 109 -0.43 -10.49 1.42
CA ALA A 109 0.92 -10.35 1.95
C ALA A 109 1.94 -10.12 0.83
N LEU A 110 1.84 -10.91 -0.25
CA LEU A 110 2.70 -10.77 -1.43
C LEU A 110 2.58 -9.39 -2.08
N TYR A 111 1.36 -8.87 -2.26
CA TYR A 111 1.15 -7.53 -2.83
C TYR A 111 1.74 -6.45 -1.92
N PHE A 112 1.49 -6.53 -0.61
CA PHE A 112 2.04 -5.59 0.36
C PHE A 112 3.56 -5.57 0.32
N PHE A 113 4.19 -6.76 0.34
CA PHE A 113 5.63 -6.90 0.29
C PHE A 113 6.23 -6.23 -0.96
N VAL A 114 5.70 -6.55 -2.14
CA VAL A 114 6.19 -6.00 -3.42
C VAL A 114 6.12 -4.47 -3.42
N VAL A 115 5.01 -3.87 -2.96
CA VAL A 115 4.85 -2.41 -2.93
C VAL A 115 5.82 -1.75 -1.96
N ILE A 116 6.01 -2.32 -0.77
CA ILE A 116 6.96 -1.78 0.22
C ILE A 116 8.40 -1.91 -0.27
N VAL A 117 8.79 -3.05 -0.84
CA VAL A 117 10.15 -3.23 -1.40
C VAL A 117 10.40 -2.29 -2.56
N GLN A 118 9.42 -2.10 -3.45
CA GLN A 118 9.54 -1.12 -4.53
C GLN A 118 9.72 0.31 -3.98
N ALA A 119 8.98 0.68 -2.93
CA ALA A 119 9.15 1.98 -2.27
C ALA A 119 10.55 2.13 -1.64
N ILE A 120 11.08 1.08 -1.00
CA ILE A 120 12.44 1.04 -0.45
C ILE A 120 13.47 1.25 -1.56
N VAL A 121 13.37 0.53 -2.68
CA VAL A 121 14.30 0.68 -3.81
C VAL A 121 14.26 2.09 -4.38
N ASN A 122 13.04 2.62 -4.59
CA ASN A 122 12.84 3.95 -5.18
C ASN A 122 13.33 5.10 -4.28
N THR A 123 13.23 4.96 -2.96
CA THR A 123 13.60 6.01 -2.00
C THR A 123 15.00 5.80 -1.39
N GLY A 124 15.51 4.57 -1.38
CA GLY A 124 16.70 4.17 -0.65
C GLY A 124 16.49 4.02 0.86
N ASN A 125 15.25 4.15 1.36
CA ASN A 125 14.97 4.18 2.80
C ASN A 125 14.49 2.81 3.30
N ILE A 126 15.12 2.29 4.36
CA ILE A 126 14.83 1.00 5.00
C ILE A 126 14.21 1.14 6.40
N GLU A 127 13.87 2.37 6.80
CA GLU A 127 13.20 2.67 8.06
C GLU A 127 11.71 2.38 7.93
N LEU A 128 11.26 1.34 8.64
CA LEU A 128 9.90 0.80 8.58
C LEU A 128 9.20 0.86 9.95
N SER A 129 9.60 1.79 10.82
CA SER A 129 8.90 2.03 12.09
C SER A 129 7.49 2.51 11.81
N TYR A 130 6.49 1.87 12.40
CA TYR A 130 5.09 2.24 12.23
C TYR A 130 4.75 3.51 13.03
N PRO A 131 4.11 4.54 12.44
CA PRO A 131 3.77 4.67 11.01
C PRO A 131 5.00 5.07 10.16
N VAL A 132 5.09 4.51 8.96
CA VAL A 132 6.20 4.77 8.03
C VAL A 132 5.99 6.09 7.29
N THR A 133 6.53 7.17 7.83
CA THR A 133 6.35 8.54 7.30
C THR A 133 7.22 8.86 6.09
N THR A 134 8.20 8.01 5.79
CA THR A 134 9.20 8.22 4.74
C THR A 134 8.66 7.90 3.34
N PHE A 135 7.52 7.23 3.24
CA PHE A 135 6.87 6.88 1.98
C PHE A 135 5.58 7.68 1.79
N SER A 136 5.37 8.15 0.57
CA SER A 136 4.09 8.71 0.14
C SER A 136 3.67 8.10 -1.18
N PHE A 137 2.43 7.60 -1.20
CA PHE A 137 1.86 6.91 -2.35
C PHE A 137 0.82 7.75 -3.11
N GLU A 138 0.53 8.96 -2.61
CA GLU A 138 -0.41 9.89 -3.22
C GLU A 138 0.19 10.54 -4.47
N ALA A 139 -0.67 10.92 -5.41
CA ALA A 139 -0.25 11.74 -6.54
C ALA A 139 0.39 13.04 -6.02
N LYS A 140 1.63 13.32 -6.41
CA LYS A 140 2.25 14.62 -6.14
C LYS A 140 1.38 15.68 -6.82
N SER A 141 0.87 16.65 -6.06
CA SER A 141 0.29 17.85 -6.66
C SER A 141 1.41 18.52 -7.45
N GLU A 142 1.26 18.63 -8.77
CA GLU A 142 2.15 19.46 -9.57
C GLU A 142 2.08 20.88 -9.01
N SER A 143 3.09 21.30 -8.25
CA SER A 143 3.26 22.71 -7.92
C SER A 143 3.48 23.44 -9.24
N LYS A 144 2.59 24.38 -9.57
CA LYS A 144 2.72 25.25 -10.74
C LYS A 144 4.00 26.11 -10.73
N ASP A 145 4.74 26.13 -9.62
CA ASP A 145 6.07 26.71 -9.55
C ASP A 145 7.12 25.72 -10.06
N LYS A 146 7.34 25.75 -11.39
CA LYS A 146 8.50 25.13 -12.05
C LYS A 146 9.82 25.89 -11.79
N THR A 147 9.85 26.77 -10.79
CA THR A 147 11.00 27.60 -10.45
C THR A 147 11.13 27.65 -8.94
N LYS A 148 12.17 27.00 -8.41
CA LYS A 148 12.55 26.85 -6.98
C LYS A 148 11.98 25.64 -6.22
N SER A 149 12.11 24.46 -6.82
CA SER A 149 12.50 23.25 -6.06
C SER A 149 13.24 22.25 -6.95
N GLN A 150 14.20 22.73 -7.74
CA GLN A 150 15.43 21.96 -7.93
C GLN A 150 16.16 21.96 -6.58
N SER A 151 15.62 21.23 -5.60
CA SER A 151 16.44 20.68 -4.55
C SER A 151 17.44 19.78 -5.26
N LEU A 152 18.66 20.29 -5.39
CA LEU A 152 19.89 19.56 -5.58
C LEU A 152 19.74 18.08 -5.24
N SER A 153 19.59 17.24 -6.26
CA SER A 153 20.18 15.90 -6.21
C SER A 153 20.83 15.62 -7.55
N GLY A 154 21.74 16.51 -7.93
CA GLY A 154 22.97 16.12 -8.61
C GLY A 154 23.87 15.28 -7.69
N GLU A 155 23.29 14.35 -6.92
CA GLU A 155 24.04 13.23 -6.37
C GLU A 155 24.39 12.35 -7.57
N LYS A 156 25.54 12.64 -8.16
CA LYS A 156 26.31 11.66 -8.93
C LYS A 156 26.16 10.31 -8.26
N TYR A 157 25.42 9.39 -8.90
CA TYR A 157 25.50 7.93 -8.82
C TYR A 157 26.28 7.35 -7.63
N LEU A 158 25.95 7.74 -6.40
CA LEU A 158 26.44 7.06 -5.23
C LEU A 158 25.56 5.83 -5.11
N PRO A 159 26.13 4.61 -5.21
CA PRO A 159 25.33 3.41 -5.09
C PRO A 159 24.56 3.48 -3.77
N ARG A 160 23.23 3.45 -3.84
CA ARG A 160 22.44 3.41 -2.61
C ARG A 160 22.72 2.08 -1.93
N TYR A 161 22.71 2.07 -0.61
CA TYR A 161 22.86 0.84 0.16
C TYR A 161 21.82 -0.23 -0.22
N THR A 162 20.70 0.17 -0.83
CA THR A 162 19.63 -0.70 -1.32
C THR A 162 19.72 -1.07 -2.80
N ASP A 163 20.79 -0.67 -3.51
CA ASP A 163 20.89 -0.88 -4.96
C ASP A 163 20.92 -2.36 -5.36
N TYR A 164 21.44 -3.23 -4.48
CA TYR A 164 21.44 -4.67 -4.67
C TYR A 164 20.01 -5.27 -4.64
N LEU A 165 19.02 -4.53 -4.14
CA LEU A 165 17.60 -4.92 -4.15
C LEU A 165 16.86 -4.49 -5.42
N LYS A 166 17.49 -3.73 -6.34
CA LYS A 166 16.86 -3.29 -7.60
C LYS A 166 16.15 -4.39 -8.38
N PRO A 167 16.66 -5.64 -8.48
CA PRO A 167 15.96 -6.72 -9.17
C PRO A 167 14.56 -7.02 -8.60
N LEU A 168 14.30 -6.65 -7.33
CA LEU A 168 13.00 -6.88 -6.70
C LEU A 168 11.94 -5.84 -7.10
N ALA A 169 12.34 -4.68 -7.63
CA ALA A 169 11.42 -3.59 -7.94
C ALA A 169 10.57 -3.83 -9.20
N ASP A 170 10.97 -4.78 -10.04
CA ASP A 170 10.29 -5.11 -11.30
C ASP A 170 9.16 -6.14 -11.12
N PHE A 171 9.08 -6.77 -9.94
CA PHE A 171 8.02 -7.73 -9.66
C PHE A 171 6.66 -7.05 -9.59
N CYS A 172 5.67 -7.67 -10.24
CA CYS A 172 4.31 -7.19 -10.21
C CYS A 172 3.32 -8.37 -10.25
N PRO A 173 2.64 -8.67 -9.12
CA PRO A 173 1.62 -9.72 -9.05
C PRO A 173 0.51 -9.60 -10.11
N ASN A 174 0.25 -8.39 -10.61
CA ASN A 174 -0.74 -8.16 -11.64
C ASN A 174 -0.33 -8.71 -13.02
N LYS A 175 0.98 -8.80 -13.31
CA LYS A 175 1.52 -9.24 -14.62
C LYS A 175 1.81 -10.73 -14.69
N THR A 176 2.31 -11.32 -13.61
CA THR A 176 2.90 -12.68 -13.63
C THR A 176 2.14 -13.65 -12.73
N GLY A 177 1.83 -14.85 -13.24
CA GLY A 177 1.18 -15.92 -12.47
C GLY A 177 2.06 -16.49 -11.36
N SER A 178 3.38 -16.61 -11.59
CA SER A 178 4.36 -17.18 -10.66
C SER A 178 5.16 -16.12 -9.89
N THR A 179 4.50 -15.03 -9.46
CA THR A 179 5.22 -13.90 -8.83
C THR A 179 5.95 -14.31 -7.55
N PHE A 180 5.37 -15.22 -6.75
CA PHE A 180 6.03 -15.76 -5.57
C PHE A 180 7.31 -16.53 -5.94
N ASP A 181 7.23 -17.50 -6.85
CA ASP A 181 8.41 -18.30 -7.24
C ASP A 181 9.53 -17.45 -7.85
N ASN A 182 9.17 -16.45 -8.65
CA ASN A 182 10.15 -15.54 -9.23
C ASN A 182 10.79 -14.63 -8.15
N LEU A 183 9.99 -14.18 -7.17
CA LEU A 183 10.47 -13.41 -6.03
C LEU A 183 11.41 -14.24 -5.15
N VAL A 184 11.02 -15.49 -4.83
CA VAL A 184 11.85 -16.47 -4.11
C VAL A 184 13.18 -16.62 -4.84
N SER A 185 13.13 -16.91 -6.14
CA SER A 185 14.33 -17.08 -6.98
C SER A 185 15.23 -15.83 -6.96
N ALA A 186 14.67 -14.62 -7.07
CA ALA A 186 15.46 -13.40 -7.05
C ALA A 186 16.05 -13.10 -5.66
N LEU A 187 15.30 -13.34 -4.60
CA LEU A 187 15.78 -13.20 -3.23
C LEU A 187 16.86 -14.24 -2.90
N GLU A 188 16.73 -15.47 -3.38
CA GLU A 188 17.78 -16.49 -3.29
C GLU A 188 19.04 -16.01 -4.00
N VAL A 189 18.93 -15.49 -5.22
CA VAL A 189 20.08 -14.92 -5.94
C VAL A 189 20.70 -13.78 -5.17
N ILE A 190 19.91 -12.87 -4.59
CA ILE A 190 20.42 -11.76 -3.77
C ILE A 190 21.17 -12.31 -2.56
N ILE A 191 20.55 -13.17 -1.76
CA ILE A 191 21.14 -13.73 -0.54
C ILE A 191 22.44 -14.48 -0.84
N THR A 192 22.48 -15.21 -1.95
CA THR A 192 23.62 -16.04 -2.36
C THR A 192 24.67 -15.26 -3.14
N SER A 193 24.34 -14.10 -3.70
CA SER A 193 25.31 -13.30 -4.47
C SER A 193 25.80 -12.08 -3.70
N SER A 194 25.15 -11.71 -2.60
CA SER A 194 25.49 -10.58 -1.75
C SER A 194 26.63 -10.85 -0.76
N LEU A 195 27.24 -9.76 -0.29
CA LEU A 195 28.20 -9.79 0.82
C LEU A 195 27.48 -10.18 2.14
N PRO A 196 28.17 -10.77 3.15
CA PRO A 196 27.57 -11.12 4.44
C PRO A 196 26.83 -9.96 5.13
N LYS A 197 27.32 -8.72 4.98
CA LYS A 197 26.66 -7.53 5.51
C LYS A 197 25.33 -7.23 4.80
N GLU A 198 25.30 -7.36 3.48
CA GLU A 198 24.09 -7.20 2.66
C GLU A 198 23.09 -8.33 2.93
N GLN A 199 23.56 -9.57 3.02
CA GLN A 199 22.75 -10.74 3.38
C GLN A 199 22.04 -10.53 4.73
N ARG A 200 22.78 -10.17 5.79
CA ARG A 200 22.19 -9.83 7.09
C ARG A 200 21.21 -8.66 7.01
N SER A 201 21.48 -7.69 6.15
CA SER A 201 20.59 -6.55 5.93
C SER A 201 19.30 -6.96 5.23
N THR A 202 19.37 -7.89 4.28
CA THR A 202 18.21 -8.49 3.60
C THR A 202 17.34 -9.24 4.59
N TYR A 203 17.90 -10.15 5.39
CA TYR A 203 17.11 -10.88 6.40
C TYR A 203 16.45 -9.94 7.42
N ARG A 204 17.17 -8.92 7.90
CA ARG A 204 16.58 -7.88 8.77
C ARG A 204 15.47 -7.13 8.07
N LEU A 205 15.62 -6.82 6.79
CA LEU A 205 14.60 -6.14 6.01
C LEU A 205 13.35 -7.02 5.86
N LEU A 206 13.49 -8.29 5.48
CA LEU A 206 12.37 -9.23 5.38
C LEU A 206 11.57 -9.28 6.69
N LYS A 207 12.26 -9.41 7.83
CA LYS A 207 11.63 -9.40 9.17
C LYS A 207 10.94 -8.08 9.49
N LYS A 208 11.52 -6.93 9.11
CA LYS A 208 10.89 -5.62 9.32
C LYS A 208 9.63 -5.47 8.48
N VAL A 209 9.64 -5.91 7.22
CA VAL A 209 8.47 -5.85 6.33
C VAL A 209 7.36 -6.77 6.84
N GLU A 210 7.71 -7.99 7.27
CA GLU A 210 6.78 -8.94 7.91
C GLU A 210 6.16 -8.31 9.17
N SER A 211 6.98 -7.79 10.09
CA SER A 211 6.50 -7.16 11.32
C SER A 211 5.60 -5.95 11.06
N LEU A 212 5.92 -5.14 10.04
CA LEU A 212 5.06 -4.04 9.61
C LEU A 212 3.73 -4.56 9.07
N TYR A 213 3.76 -5.60 8.23
CA TYR A 213 2.55 -6.24 7.71
C TYR A 213 1.68 -6.80 8.84
N THR A 214 2.27 -7.53 9.79
CA THR A 214 1.57 -8.05 10.98
C THR A 214 0.95 -6.92 11.79
N THR A 215 1.67 -5.82 12.01
CA THR A 215 1.15 -4.64 12.74
C THR A 215 -0.06 -4.04 12.02
N VAL A 216 0.04 -3.84 10.70
CA VAL A 216 -1.06 -3.33 9.87
C VAL A 216 -2.25 -4.28 9.88
N PHE A 217 -2.00 -5.58 9.73
CA PHE A 217 -3.01 -6.61 9.71
C PHE A 217 -3.78 -6.66 11.05
N ILE A 218 -3.07 -6.65 12.18
CA ILE A 218 -3.67 -6.59 13.53
C ILE A 218 -4.49 -5.30 13.70
N ASN A 219 -3.93 -4.15 13.31
CA ASN A 219 -4.58 -2.84 13.49
C ASN A 219 -5.81 -2.64 12.59
N ARG A 220 -5.87 -3.29 11.42
CA ARG A 220 -7.09 -3.33 10.59
C ARG A 220 -8.11 -4.36 11.06
N ASN A 221 -7.60 -5.50 11.54
CA ASN A 221 -8.18 -6.81 11.75
C ASN A 221 -9.04 -7.37 10.60
N ALA A 222 -8.91 -8.68 10.38
CA ALA A 222 -9.37 -9.49 9.23
C ALA A 222 -10.87 -9.42 8.86
N ASP A 223 -11.67 -8.68 9.63
CA ASP A 223 -13.13 -8.69 9.62
C ASP A 223 -13.78 -7.48 8.97
N ARG A 224 -13.02 -6.58 8.35
CA ARG A 224 -13.63 -5.45 7.62
C ARG A 224 -14.33 -5.95 6.36
N LYS A 225 -15.60 -6.31 6.55
CA LYS A 225 -16.64 -6.64 5.57
C LYS A 225 -16.82 -5.60 4.45
N ALA A 226 -16.09 -4.48 4.50
CA ALA A 226 -16.21 -3.34 3.58
C ALA A 226 -16.07 -3.73 2.10
N PHE A 227 -15.32 -4.79 1.79
CA PHE A 227 -15.11 -5.27 0.41
C PHE A 227 -15.53 -6.73 0.18
N LYS A 228 -16.51 -7.25 0.92
CA LYS A 228 -17.09 -8.60 0.67
C LYS A 228 -18.03 -8.64 -0.55
N THR A 229 -17.81 -7.79 -1.54
CA THR A 229 -18.63 -7.78 -2.76
C THR A 229 -17.96 -8.60 -3.84
N ASP A 230 -18.77 -9.35 -4.57
CA ASP A 230 -18.34 -10.05 -5.79
C ASP A 230 -18.83 -9.34 -7.07
N ASP A 231 -19.38 -8.12 -6.95
CA ASP A 231 -19.74 -7.31 -8.11
C ASP A 231 -18.48 -6.80 -8.83
N ALA A 232 -18.08 -7.53 -9.87
CA ALA A 232 -16.94 -7.23 -10.73
C ALA A 232 -16.93 -5.77 -11.24
N LYS A 233 -18.08 -5.24 -11.68
CA LYS A 233 -18.17 -3.87 -12.20
C LYS A 233 -17.92 -2.83 -11.08
N LEU A 234 -18.35 -3.11 -9.84
CA LEU A 234 -18.13 -2.22 -8.69
C LEU A 234 -16.66 -2.25 -8.28
N ILE A 235 -16.07 -3.44 -8.24
CA ILE A 235 -14.63 -3.66 -7.99
C ILE A 235 -13.81 -2.89 -9.02
N SER A 236 -14.05 -3.10 -10.31
CA SER A 236 -13.29 -2.41 -11.37
C SER A 236 -13.41 -0.89 -11.31
N ARG A 237 -14.61 -0.37 -11.00
CA ARG A 237 -14.82 1.09 -10.84
C ARG A 237 -14.01 1.63 -9.67
N TYR A 238 -14.03 0.93 -8.52
CA TYR A 238 -13.32 1.38 -7.33
C TYR A 238 -11.81 1.23 -7.46
N TYR A 239 -11.35 0.13 -8.05
CA TYR A 239 -9.97 -0.12 -8.43
C TYR A 239 -9.42 1.04 -9.26
N ARG A 240 -10.08 1.41 -10.37
CA ARG A 240 -9.66 2.54 -11.23
C ARG A 240 -9.58 3.87 -10.46
N TYR A 241 -10.51 4.09 -9.54
CA TYR A 241 -10.49 5.29 -8.70
C TYR A 241 -9.26 5.32 -7.78
N LEU A 242 -8.95 4.21 -7.10
CA LEU A 242 -7.83 4.15 -6.17
C LEU A 242 -6.48 4.18 -6.89
N THR A 243 -6.31 3.45 -8.00
CA THR A 243 -5.05 3.46 -8.76
C THR A 243 -4.76 4.83 -9.35
N LYS A 244 -5.79 5.60 -9.74
CA LYS A 244 -5.62 7.01 -10.12
C LYS A 244 -5.24 7.90 -8.93
N LYS A 245 -5.79 7.65 -7.75
CA LYS A 245 -5.51 8.45 -6.54
C LYS A 245 -4.13 8.17 -5.94
N TYR A 246 -3.68 6.92 -6.03
CA TYR A 246 -2.42 6.45 -5.45
C TYR A 246 -1.52 5.79 -6.51
N PRO A 247 -1.03 6.57 -7.49
CA PRO A 247 -0.30 6.03 -8.64
C PRO A 247 1.08 5.48 -8.27
N SER A 248 1.70 5.98 -7.19
CA SER A 248 3.05 5.59 -6.76
C SER A 248 3.14 4.20 -6.14
N ILE A 249 2.02 3.47 -6.06
CA ILE A 249 1.96 2.07 -5.63
C ILE A 249 2.64 1.14 -6.64
N GLY A 250 2.82 1.58 -7.89
CA GLY A 250 3.68 0.89 -8.87
C GLY A 250 3.14 -0.44 -9.40
N LEU A 251 1.98 -0.90 -8.94
CA LEU A 251 1.29 -2.07 -9.48
C LEU A 251 0.68 -1.76 -10.86
N SER A 252 0.92 -2.67 -11.81
CA SER A 252 0.42 -2.53 -13.18
C SER A 252 -1.10 -2.68 -13.24
N ILE A 253 -1.73 -2.04 -14.23
CA ILE A 253 -3.19 -2.13 -14.44
C ILE A 253 -3.55 -3.56 -14.84
N THR A 254 -4.66 -4.09 -14.32
CA THR A 254 -5.16 -5.43 -14.65
C THR A 254 -6.68 -5.44 -14.84
N GLU A 255 -7.17 -6.30 -15.74
CA GLU A 255 -8.59 -6.53 -15.98
C GLU A 255 -9.16 -7.66 -15.10
N ASP A 256 -8.29 -8.51 -14.57
CA ASP A 256 -8.63 -9.60 -13.65
C ASP A 256 -9.22 -9.05 -12.34
N VAL A 257 -10.44 -9.48 -12.02
CA VAL A 257 -11.24 -8.96 -10.90
C VAL A 257 -10.62 -9.34 -9.55
N ASP A 258 -10.02 -10.52 -9.43
CA ASP A 258 -9.42 -10.97 -8.18
C ASP A 258 -8.12 -10.20 -7.91
N LYS A 259 -7.29 -10.00 -8.93
CA LYS A 259 -6.12 -9.11 -8.84
C LYS A 259 -6.50 -7.66 -8.54
N GLN A 260 -7.64 -7.17 -9.06
CA GLN A 260 -8.17 -5.86 -8.70
C GLN A 260 -8.56 -5.80 -7.21
N LYS A 261 -9.24 -6.83 -6.67
CA LYS A 261 -9.57 -6.94 -5.23
C LYS A 261 -8.30 -6.92 -4.38
N GLN A 262 -7.30 -7.74 -4.73
CA GLN A 262 -6.02 -7.79 -4.02
C GLN A 262 -5.29 -6.44 -4.05
N THR A 263 -5.29 -5.78 -5.21
CA THR A 263 -4.73 -4.43 -5.32
C THR A 263 -5.46 -3.47 -4.39
N ILE A 264 -6.80 -3.40 -4.40
CA ILE A 264 -7.58 -2.53 -3.50
C ILE A 264 -7.20 -2.76 -2.04
N MET A 265 -7.12 -4.02 -1.60
CA MET A 265 -6.73 -4.37 -0.23
C MET A 265 -5.31 -3.90 0.09
N CYS A 266 -4.36 -4.13 -0.81
CA CYS A 266 -2.98 -3.68 -0.66
C CYS A 266 -2.87 -2.14 -0.51
N ILE A 267 -3.61 -1.35 -1.31
CA ILE A 267 -3.65 0.12 -1.16
C ILE A 267 -4.06 0.49 0.27
N PHE A 268 -5.09 -0.20 0.76
CA PHE A 268 -5.66 0.00 2.09
C PHE A 268 -4.64 -0.35 3.20
N ASP A 269 -3.83 -1.40 3.00
CA ASP A 269 -2.77 -1.82 3.94
C ASP A 269 -1.59 -0.85 3.94
N VAL A 270 -1.13 -0.44 2.76
CA VAL A 270 -0.01 0.50 2.61
C VAL A 270 -0.36 1.87 3.18
N LEU A 271 -1.59 2.34 2.99
CA LEU A 271 -2.07 3.58 3.62
C LEU A 271 -2.15 3.46 5.15
N CYS A 272 -2.50 2.29 5.67
CA CYS A 272 -2.46 2.04 7.11
C CYS A 272 -1.02 2.08 7.63
N ALA A 273 -0.09 1.47 6.90
CA ALA A 273 1.32 1.43 7.24
C ALA A 273 1.99 2.82 7.28
N THR A 274 1.53 3.75 6.44
CA THR A 274 2.24 5.02 6.16
C THR A 274 1.60 6.27 6.72
N LYS A 275 0.40 6.16 7.30
CA LYS A 275 -0.32 7.28 7.91
C LYS A 275 -0.40 7.06 9.41
N ASP A 276 -0.44 8.15 10.18
CA ASP A 276 -0.74 8.05 11.59
C ASP A 276 -2.12 7.41 11.81
N PRO A 277 -2.33 6.68 12.92
CA PRO A 277 -3.54 5.87 13.11
C PRO A 277 -4.85 6.65 13.00
N ASP A 278 -4.91 7.89 13.49
CA ASP A 278 -6.13 8.68 13.52
C ASP A 278 -6.44 9.29 12.15
N THR A 279 -5.45 9.82 11.45
CA THR A 279 -5.60 10.28 10.06
C THR A 279 -5.98 9.12 9.15
N PHE A 280 -5.38 7.95 9.36
CA PHE A 280 -5.74 6.74 8.64
C PHE A 280 -7.20 6.35 8.86
N LYS A 281 -7.69 6.31 10.11
CA LYS A 281 -9.10 6.02 10.41
C LYS A 281 -10.05 6.98 9.68
N GLN A 282 -9.75 8.27 9.68
CA GLN A 282 -10.57 9.26 8.97
C GLN A 282 -10.54 9.06 7.44
N LEU A 283 -9.35 8.82 6.87
CA LEU A 283 -9.19 8.56 5.44
C LEU A 283 -9.93 7.29 5.03
N GLU A 284 -9.81 6.24 5.83
CA GLU A 284 -10.46 4.97 5.60
C GLU A 284 -11.98 5.11 5.62
N ASN A 285 -12.55 5.79 6.63
CA ASN A 285 -13.98 6.05 6.69
C ASN A 285 -14.48 6.76 5.43
N LYS A 286 -13.76 7.79 4.95
CA LYS A 286 -14.07 8.49 3.69
C LYS A 286 -14.02 7.56 2.48
N LEU A 287 -13.02 6.68 2.41
CA LEU A 287 -12.86 5.75 1.29
C LEU A 287 -13.94 4.65 1.28
N VAL A 288 -14.30 4.13 2.45
CA VAL A 288 -15.37 3.13 2.64
C VAL A 288 -16.73 3.76 2.34
N GLU A 289 -17.00 4.97 2.83
CA GLU A 289 -18.24 5.68 2.53
C GLU A 289 -18.40 5.91 1.02
N LYS A 290 -17.32 6.31 0.34
CA LYS A 290 -17.32 6.49 -1.13
C LYS A 290 -17.61 5.19 -1.87
N PHE A 291 -17.07 4.08 -1.41
CA PHE A 291 -17.38 2.75 -1.95
C PHE A 291 -18.87 2.40 -1.76
N ASN A 292 -19.41 2.59 -0.56
CA ASN A 292 -20.82 2.32 -0.24
C ASN A 292 -21.78 3.21 -1.03
N ARG A 293 -21.46 4.50 -1.23
CA ARG A 293 -22.21 5.39 -2.13
C ARG A 293 -22.23 4.84 -3.55
N SER A 294 -21.06 4.45 -4.08
CA SER A 294 -20.96 3.87 -5.43
C SER A 294 -21.75 2.56 -5.59
N LYS A 295 -21.89 1.79 -4.51
CA LYS A 295 -22.72 0.57 -4.46
C LYS A 295 -24.22 0.90 -4.53
N ARG A 296 -24.67 1.91 -3.77
CA ARG A 296 -26.08 2.38 -3.79
C ARG A 296 -26.48 2.98 -5.13
N ASP A 297 -25.67 3.89 -5.67
CA ASP A 297 -25.92 4.53 -6.98
C ASP A 297 -26.10 3.50 -8.11
N LYS A 298 -25.45 2.34 -7.99
CA LYS A 298 -25.58 1.21 -8.91
C LYS A 298 -26.88 0.42 -8.71
N ALA A 299 -27.31 0.23 -7.47
CA ALA A 299 -28.55 -0.47 -7.15
C ALA A 299 -29.76 0.33 -7.65
N ASP A 300 -29.72 1.65 -7.50
CA ASP A 300 -30.77 2.57 -7.94
C ASP A 300 -30.88 2.64 -9.47
N GLY A 301 -29.84 2.22 -10.21
CA GLY A 301 -29.87 2.08 -11.67
C GLY A 301 -30.71 0.91 -12.21
N ASN A 302 -31.12 -0.03 -11.34
CA ASN A 302 -31.96 -1.19 -11.68
C ASN A 302 -33.38 -1.10 -11.10
N VAL A 303 -33.76 0.03 -10.49
CA VAL A 303 -35.12 0.28 -10.00
C VAL A 303 -35.89 1.07 -11.08
N PRO A 304 -37.09 0.65 -11.51
CA PRO A 304 -37.91 1.46 -12.40
C PRO A 304 -38.16 2.80 -11.71
N LYS A 305 -37.78 3.91 -12.37
CA LYS A 305 -37.89 5.28 -11.87
C LYS A 305 -39.13 5.50 -11.01
N THR A 306 -38.99 5.34 -9.70
CA THR A 306 -39.99 5.79 -8.74
C THR A 306 -39.78 7.28 -8.54
N THR A 307 -40.82 8.00 -8.93
CA THR A 307 -41.03 9.44 -8.79
C THR A 307 -40.53 10.00 -7.45
N LYS A 308 -39.64 11.01 -7.54
CA LYS A 308 -39.25 11.95 -6.46
C LYS A 308 -38.96 11.31 -5.10
N GLU A 309 -37.75 10.77 -4.95
CA GLU A 309 -37.25 10.40 -3.62
C GLU A 309 -36.79 11.64 -2.83
N GLU A 310 -37.38 11.79 -1.65
CA GLU A 310 -37.04 12.80 -0.64
C GLU A 310 -35.55 12.74 -0.29
N LYS A 311 -34.82 13.85 -0.47
CA LYS A 311 -33.44 14.02 0.01
C LYS A 311 -33.39 13.68 1.51
N THR A 312 -32.83 12.54 1.88
CA THR A 312 -32.62 12.20 3.28
C THR A 312 -31.40 12.98 3.78
N LEU A 313 -31.67 14.11 4.46
CA LEU A 313 -30.63 14.83 5.20
C LEU A 313 -30.15 13.96 6.37
N THR A 314 -28.87 13.62 6.36
CA THR A 314 -28.19 13.02 7.51
C THR A 314 -27.58 14.13 8.37
N PHE A 315 -28.04 14.26 9.61
CA PHE A 315 -27.54 15.22 10.59
C PHE A 315 -26.49 14.55 11.50
N SER A 316 -25.47 15.31 11.93
CA SER A 316 -24.57 14.86 13.01
C SER A 316 -25.34 14.75 14.33
N GLU A 317 -24.83 14.03 15.33
CA GLU A 317 -25.47 13.99 16.66
C GLU A 317 -25.64 15.39 17.25
N SER A 318 -24.64 16.27 17.06
CA SER A 318 -24.72 17.66 17.52
C SER A 318 -25.80 18.46 16.80
N ASP A 319 -26.05 18.17 15.52
CA ASP A 319 -27.12 18.80 14.75
C ASP A 319 -28.49 18.23 15.14
N TRP A 320 -28.55 16.94 15.50
CA TRP A 320 -29.75 16.33 16.07
C TRP A 320 -30.12 16.95 17.41
N THR A 321 -29.17 17.19 18.30
CA THR A 321 -29.45 17.86 19.58
C THR A 321 -30.00 19.28 19.37
N LYS A 322 -29.42 20.04 18.44
CA LYS A 322 -29.94 21.38 18.07
C LYS A 322 -31.35 21.30 17.47
N LEU A 323 -31.63 20.30 16.64
CA LEU A 323 -32.96 20.10 16.07
C LEU A 323 -34.00 19.75 17.12
N ILE A 324 -33.64 18.94 18.13
CA ILE A 324 -34.50 18.62 19.28
C ILE A 324 -34.79 19.89 20.08
N GLU A 325 -33.76 20.72 20.33
CA GLU A 325 -33.90 21.99 21.04
C GLU A 325 -34.82 22.97 20.28
N ILE A 326 -34.64 23.11 18.97
CA ILE A 326 -35.48 23.96 18.11
C ILE A 326 -36.92 23.44 18.02
N ALA A 327 -37.11 22.12 18.00
CA ALA A 327 -38.43 21.50 17.94
C ALA A 327 -39.16 21.48 19.28
N GLY A 328 -38.43 21.53 20.40
CA GLY A 328 -38.99 21.26 21.74
C GLY A 328 -39.48 19.82 21.91
N ASP A 329 -39.13 18.92 20.98
CA ASP A 329 -39.60 17.54 20.92
C ASP A 329 -38.47 16.63 20.40
N SER A 330 -38.27 15.50 21.09
CA SER A 330 -37.32 14.46 20.68
C SER A 330 -37.89 13.47 19.66
N ALA A 331 -39.20 13.45 19.46
CA ALA A 331 -39.84 12.57 18.50
C ALA A 331 -39.56 13.03 17.06
N LYS A 332 -39.13 12.07 16.23
CA LYS A 332 -38.78 12.31 14.81
C LYS A 332 -39.89 13.04 14.03
N ASN A 333 -41.15 12.75 14.35
CA ASN A 333 -42.30 13.39 13.71
C ASN A 333 -42.49 14.86 14.14
N GLY A 334 -42.25 15.18 15.42
CA GLY A 334 -42.30 16.56 15.93
C GLY A 334 -41.21 17.43 15.32
N ILE A 335 -39.99 16.90 15.22
CA ILE A 335 -38.87 17.56 14.55
C ILE A 335 -39.20 17.81 13.07
N LYS A 336 -39.75 16.82 12.36
CA LYS A 336 -40.15 16.97 10.94
C LYS A 336 -41.24 18.03 10.76
N ALA A 337 -42.22 18.09 11.66
CA ALA A 337 -43.28 19.09 11.62
C ALA A 337 -42.74 20.51 11.83
N LYS A 338 -41.86 20.71 12.81
CA LYS A 338 -41.29 22.04 13.10
C LYS A 338 -40.35 22.54 12.00
N LEU A 339 -39.53 21.67 11.43
CA LEU A 339 -38.70 22.00 10.26
C LEU A 339 -39.56 22.43 9.06
N LYS A 340 -40.68 21.75 8.81
CA LYS A 340 -41.59 22.10 7.72
C LYS A 340 -42.21 23.48 7.95
N GLU A 341 -42.66 23.77 9.17
CA GLU A 341 -43.19 25.09 9.54
C GLU A 341 -42.17 26.22 9.33
N LEU A 342 -40.91 26.00 9.72
CA LEU A 342 -39.83 26.98 9.52
C LEU A 342 -39.49 27.20 8.05
N ILE A 343 -39.47 26.13 7.24
CA ILE A 343 -39.25 26.21 5.80
C ILE A 343 -40.41 26.96 5.13
N ASP A 344 -41.65 26.64 5.48
CA ASP A 344 -42.84 27.29 4.92
C ASP A 344 -42.86 28.79 5.27
N LYS A 345 -42.47 29.15 6.50
CA LYS A 345 -42.34 30.55 6.93
C LYS A 345 -41.24 31.29 6.18
N GLU A 346 -40.08 30.68 5.99
CA GLU A 346 -38.98 31.28 5.23
C GLU A 346 -39.32 31.42 3.74
N LEU A 347 -40.02 30.44 3.16
CA LEU A 347 -40.51 30.52 1.78
C LEU A 347 -41.58 31.61 1.61
N ALA A 348 -42.44 31.82 2.61
CA ALA A 348 -43.39 32.95 2.63
C ALA A 348 -42.65 34.29 2.70
N ASN A 349 -41.70 34.43 3.63
CA ASN A 349 -40.87 35.64 3.76
C ASN A 349 -40.10 35.95 2.46
N GLN A 350 -39.60 34.94 1.75
CA GLN A 350 -38.89 35.13 0.47
C GLN A 350 -39.82 35.47 -0.71
N LYS A 351 -41.11 35.13 -0.64
CA LYS A 351 -42.11 35.60 -1.60
C LYS A 351 -42.47 37.05 -1.31
N ASP A 352 -42.72 37.39 -0.05
CA ASP A 352 -43.07 38.75 0.36
C ASP A 352 -41.91 39.74 0.11
N ALA A 353 -40.66 39.30 0.29
CA ALA A 353 -39.46 40.10 -0.03
C ALA A 353 -39.20 40.27 -1.54
N LYS A 354 -39.78 39.41 -2.40
CA LYS A 354 -39.69 39.54 -3.87
C LYS A 354 -40.86 40.36 -4.45
N GLU A 355 -42.03 40.31 -3.83
CA GLU A 355 -43.17 41.16 -4.21
C GLU A 355 -43.00 42.61 -3.71
N GLY A 356 -42.26 42.84 -2.62
CA GLY A 356 -41.95 44.19 -2.12
C GLY A 356 -40.86 44.98 -2.88
N ASN A 357 -40.28 44.44 -3.97
CA ASN A 357 -39.18 45.09 -4.69
C ASN A 357 -39.43 45.29 -6.20
N VAL A 358 -40.70 45.39 -6.61
CA VAL A 358 -41.09 45.86 -7.95
C VAL A 358 -42.11 46.99 -7.80
N GLY A 359 -41.61 48.22 -7.91
CA GLY A 359 -42.39 49.40 -8.28
C GLY A 359 -42.87 50.28 -7.12
N GLN A 360 -42.02 51.18 -6.64
CA GLN A 360 -42.48 52.47 -6.13
C GLN A 360 -41.38 53.53 -6.33
N ASP A 361 -41.30 54.05 -7.55
CA ASP A 361 -40.94 55.46 -7.72
C ASP A 361 -42.07 56.29 -7.08
N SER A 362 -41.66 57.10 -6.11
CA SER A 362 -42.38 58.19 -5.46
C SER A 362 -43.22 59.01 -6.46
N ASN A 363 -44.45 59.41 -6.18
CA ASN A 363 -44.85 60.23 -5.04
C ASN A 363 -46.28 59.89 -4.57
N ASP A 364 -46.43 59.74 -3.26
CA ASP A 364 -47.68 60.04 -2.56
C ASP A 364 -47.42 61.30 -1.72
N ASP A 365 -48.33 62.25 -1.83
CA ASP A 365 -48.49 63.33 -0.88
C ASP A 365 -49.97 63.30 -0.52
N SER A 366 -50.35 62.51 0.49
CA SER A 366 -50.83 63.09 1.74
C SER A 366 -51.57 62.07 2.62
N LEU A 367 -51.36 62.29 3.93
CA LEU A 367 -52.32 62.12 5.03
C LEU A 367 -52.36 60.82 5.86
N THR A 368 -51.98 61.05 7.12
CA THR A 368 -52.55 60.54 8.40
C THR A 368 -52.05 59.22 9.01
N MET A 369 -51.23 59.39 10.05
CA MET A 369 -51.12 58.54 11.26
C MET A 369 -52.45 58.63 12.06
N PRO A 370 -52.89 57.62 12.88
CA PRO A 370 -52.10 57.20 14.04
C PRO A 370 -52.26 55.75 14.58
N SER A 371 -51.29 55.41 15.43
CA SER A 371 -51.41 54.78 16.76
C SER A 371 -50.72 53.42 16.98
N GLU A 372 -50.01 53.40 18.12
CA GLU A 372 -49.16 52.36 18.67
C GLU A 372 -49.90 51.05 18.97
N GLN A 373 -49.20 49.92 18.87
CA GLN A 373 -49.24 48.91 19.94
C GLN A 373 -48.04 47.95 19.87
N LYS A 374 -47.29 47.95 20.98
CA LYS A 374 -46.09 47.16 21.29
C LYS A 374 -46.25 45.67 20.96
N LYS A 375 -45.37 45.14 20.10
CA LYS A 375 -45.14 43.68 20.01
C LYS A 375 -43.98 43.28 20.93
N LYS A 376 -44.30 42.35 21.82
CA LYS A 376 -43.44 41.67 22.79
C LYS A 376 -42.31 40.95 22.03
N VAL A 377 -41.07 41.40 22.21
CA VAL A 377 -39.87 40.69 21.72
C VAL A 377 -39.72 39.40 22.52
N THR A 378 -39.83 38.26 21.86
CA THR A 378 -39.53 36.94 22.46
C THR A 378 -38.09 36.57 22.16
N ASN A 379 -37.48 35.76 23.05
CA ASN A 379 -36.08 35.31 22.99
C ASN A 379 -35.64 34.64 21.66
N LEU A 380 -36.56 34.36 20.75
CA LEU A 380 -36.31 33.80 19.42
C LEU A 380 -35.66 34.79 18.45
N ASP A 381 -35.95 36.09 18.57
CA ASP A 381 -35.38 37.11 17.67
C ASP A 381 -33.86 37.30 17.90
N LYS A 382 -33.38 36.99 19.12
CA LYS A 382 -31.94 37.04 19.45
C LYS A 382 -31.11 35.92 18.82
N ILE A 383 -31.71 34.80 18.43
CA ILE A 383 -30.98 33.67 17.83
C ILE A 383 -30.55 34.02 16.39
N PHE A 384 -31.30 34.91 15.72
CA PHE A 384 -31.02 35.34 14.34
C PHE A 384 -30.07 36.55 14.24
N GLU A 385 -29.83 37.30 15.33
CA GLU A 385 -28.90 38.44 15.33
C GLU A 385 -27.42 38.03 15.55
N THR A 386 -27.16 36.84 16.08
CA THR A 386 -25.79 36.31 16.17
C THR A 386 -25.38 35.66 14.83
N LYS A 387 -24.71 36.46 13.99
CA LYS A 387 -23.96 35.98 12.81
C LYS A 387 -23.10 34.76 13.18
N THR A 388 -23.47 33.57 12.70
CA THR A 388 -22.67 32.68 11.82
C THR A 388 -23.36 31.32 11.67
N PHE A 389 -24.47 31.27 10.93
CA PHE A 389 -24.92 30.04 10.25
C PHE A 389 -24.83 30.29 8.75
N GLY A 390 -24.04 29.49 8.04
CA GLY A 390 -24.00 29.42 6.58
C GLY A 390 -23.41 30.65 5.86
N ARG A 391 -22.12 30.61 5.50
CA ARG A 391 -21.63 31.43 4.37
C ARG A 391 -22.39 31.03 3.10
N PRO A 392 -22.88 31.97 2.27
CA PRO A 392 -23.48 31.63 0.98
C PRO A 392 -22.38 31.17 0.02
N LEU A 393 -22.30 29.87 -0.24
CA LEU A 393 -21.60 29.34 -1.41
C LEU A 393 -22.59 29.37 -2.58
N LEU A 394 -22.57 30.46 -3.34
CA LEU A 394 -22.93 30.52 -4.76
C LEU A 394 -22.69 31.96 -5.26
N LYS A 395 -21.53 32.20 -5.88
CA LYS A 395 -21.44 33.13 -7.01
C LYS A 395 -20.86 32.35 -8.19
N ARG A 396 -21.67 32.26 -9.24
CA ARG A 396 -21.21 32.03 -10.61
C ARG A 396 -20.44 33.27 -11.03
N ASP A 397 -19.24 33.07 -11.54
CA ASP A 397 -18.76 33.61 -12.81
C ASP A 397 -17.81 32.56 -13.42
#